data_AF-A6VSA5-F1
#
_entry.id   AF-A6VSA5-F1
#
_cell.length_a   1.000
_cell.length_b   1.000
_cell.length_c   1.000
_cell.angle_alpha   90.00
_cell.angle_beta   90.00
_cell.angle_gamma   90.00
#
_symmetry.space_group_name_H-M   'P 1'
#
loop_
_entity.id
_entity.type
_entity.pdbx_description
1 polymer ?
#
loop_
_entity_poly.entity_id
_entity_poly.type
_entity_poly.pdbx_seq_one_letter_code
_entity_poly.pdbx_strand_id
1 'polypeptide(L)'
;MINDKTNQLDLGPNEPTRQELMKVAPKKWKMMLLVWLSIYPLLNIFFPLLTPYIGGFPLPIRLLVMTIIIVPIMSFILGSLQKRFFFWLRK
;
A
#
# COMPACT_ATOMS: atom_id res chain seq x y z
N MET A 1 27.01 -0.11 50.04
CA MET A 1 27.43 -0.63 48.72
C MET A 1 26.38 -1.63 48.27
N ILE A 2 25.31 -1.13 47.63
CA ILE A 2 24.21 -1.94 47.08
C ILE A 2 24.60 -2.28 45.64
N ASN A 3 24.55 -3.57 45.35
CA ASN A 3 25.36 -4.26 44.35
C ASN A 3 24.78 -4.11 42.93
N ASP A 4 25.60 -3.61 42.01
CA ASP A 4 25.39 -3.40 40.57
C ASP A 4 25.30 -4.71 39.76
N LYS A 5 24.58 -5.73 40.26
CA LYS A 5 24.57 -7.08 39.64
C LYS A 5 23.20 -7.62 39.25
N THR A 6 22.12 -6.86 39.43
CA THR A 6 20.76 -7.26 39.02
C THR A 6 20.36 -6.77 37.63
N ASN A 7 21.23 -6.06 36.90
CA ASN A 7 21.01 -5.64 35.51
C ASN A 7 21.70 -6.54 34.46
N GLN A 8 22.18 -7.71 34.86
CA GLN A 8 22.45 -8.82 33.94
C GLN A 8 21.32 -9.83 34.06
N LEU A 9 20.14 -9.42 33.58
CA LEU A 9 19.10 -10.38 33.21
C LEU A 9 19.68 -11.25 32.11
N ASP A 10 19.89 -12.50 32.47
CA ASP A 10 20.28 -13.64 31.67
C ASP A 10 19.44 -13.69 30.39
N LEU A 11 19.95 -13.09 29.31
CA LEU A 11 19.38 -13.20 27.98
C LEU A 11 19.70 -14.61 27.50
N GLY A 12 18.81 -15.56 27.78
CA GLY A 12 18.94 -16.94 27.31
C GLY A 12 19.15 -16.98 25.78
N PRO A 13 19.79 -18.04 25.24
CA PRO A 13 20.17 -18.12 23.83
C PRO A 13 19.00 -18.10 22.81
N ASN A 14 17.76 -18.06 23.30
CA ASN A 14 16.52 -18.11 22.51
C ASN A 14 15.59 -16.90 22.73
N GLU A 15 16.03 -15.83 23.39
CA GLU A 15 15.23 -14.61 23.45
C GLU A 15 15.28 -13.88 22.10
N PRO A 16 14.14 -13.59 21.46
CA PRO A 16 14.13 -12.74 20.28
C PRO A 16 14.65 -11.38 20.70
N THR A 17 15.91 -11.10 20.33
CA THR A 17 16.64 -9.85 20.52
C THR A 17 15.67 -8.68 20.46
N ARG A 18 15.67 -7.74 21.43
CA ARG A 18 14.75 -6.57 21.48
C ARG A 18 14.57 -5.79 20.15
N GLN A 19 15.45 -6.02 19.19
CA GLN A 19 15.34 -5.61 17.79
C GLN A 19 14.11 -6.18 17.05
N GLU A 20 13.59 -7.35 17.41
CA GLU A 20 12.35 -7.91 16.86
C GLU A 20 11.10 -7.13 17.33
N LEU A 21 11.12 -6.66 18.57
CA LEU A 21 10.06 -5.80 19.14
C LEU A 21 10.03 -4.39 18.54
N MET A 22 11.13 -3.95 17.93
CA MET A 22 11.31 -2.60 17.36
C MET A 22 11.35 -2.61 15.83
N LYS A 23 10.68 -3.57 15.17
CA LYS A 23 10.39 -3.44 13.74
C LYS A 23 9.39 -2.29 13.57
N VAL A 24 9.91 -1.07 13.46
CA VAL A 24 9.16 0.12 13.01
C VAL A 24 8.64 -0.23 11.63
N ALA A 25 7.39 -0.71 11.59
CA ALA A 25 6.78 -1.21 10.39
C ALA A 25 6.89 -0.11 9.31
N PRO A 26 7.43 -0.42 8.12
CA PRO A 26 7.64 0.57 7.08
C PRO A 26 6.32 1.29 6.83
N LYS A 27 6.32 2.63 6.78
CA LYS A 27 5.15 3.53 6.84
C LYS A 27 4.01 3.13 5.87
N LYS A 28 3.21 2.14 6.24
CA LYS A 28 2.09 1.58 5.46
C LYS A 28 1.04 2.65 5.13
N TRP A 29 0.90 3.65 6.01
CA TRP A 29 -0.06 4.73 5.85
C TRP A 29 0.22 5.62 4.62
N LYS A 30 1.50 5.82 4.27
CA LYS A 30 1.87 6.56 3.05
C LYS A 30 1.47 5.79 1.78
N MET A 31 1.66 4.47 1.78
CA MET A 31 1.19 3.62 0.69
C MET A 31 -0.34 3.63 0.58
N MET A 32 -1.05 3.57 1.70
CA MET A 32 -2.52 3.57 1.71
C MET A 32 -3.10 4.86 1.13
N LEU A 33 -2.55 6.03 1.50
CA LEU A 33 -2.91 7.32 0.90
C LEU A 33 -2.63 7.36 -0.60
N LEU A 34 -1.52 6.75 -1.04
CA LEU A 34 -1.10 6.75 -2.43
C LEU A 34 -2.00 5.90 -3.33
N VAL A 35 -2.39 4.73 -2.82
CA VAL A 35 -3.40 3.87 -3.43
C VAL A 35 -4.73 4.59 -3.48
N TRP A 36 -5.14 5.23 -2.38
CA TRP A 36 -6.41 5.97 -2.32
C TRP A 36 -6.46 7.14 -3.31
N LEU A 37 -5.37 7.93 -3.40
CA LEU A 37 -5.22 9.02 -4.35
C LEU A 37 -5.14 8.53 -5.80
N SER A 38 -4.76 7.27 -6.04
CA SER A 38 -4.83 6.67 -7.37
C SER A 38 -6.25 6.23 -7.71
N ILE A 39 -6.94 5.62 -6.75
CA ILE A 39 -8.28 5.03 -6.96
C ILE A 39 -9.31 6.12 -7.19
N TYR A 40 -9.34 7.14 -6.35
CA TYR A 40 -10.35 8.19 -6.41
C TYR A 40 -10.47 8.87 -7.80
N PRO A 41 -9.40 9.45 -8.39
CA PRO A 41 -9.49 10.09 -9.70
C PRO A 41 -9.70 9.07 -10.80
N LEU A 42 -9.20 7.84 -10.66
CA LEU A 42 -9.41 6.81 -11.66
C LEU A 42 -10.91 6.47 -11.75
N LEU A 43 -11.58 6.25 -10.62
CA LEU A 43 -13.02 6.03 -10.62
C LEU A 43 -13.76 7.26 -11.20
N ASN A 44 -13.41 8.47 -10.74
CA ASN A 44 -14.09 9.69 -11.19
C ASN A 44 -13.95 9.94 -12.71
N ILE A 45 -12.85 9.52 -13.33
CA ILE A 45 -12.67 9.61 -14.79
C ILE A 45 -13.35 8.43 -15.50
N PHE A 46 -13.13 7.20 -15.03
CA PHE A 46 -13.58 5.99 -15.72
C PHE A 46 -15.10 5.82 -15.67
N PHE A 47 -15.75 6.11 -14.54
CA PHE A 47 -17.21 5.99 -14.41
C PHE A 47 -17.96 6.80 -15.47
N PRO A 48 -17.79 8.13 -15.57
CA PRO A 48 -18.47 8.91 -16.58
C PRO A 48 -17.96 8.61 -18.00
N LEU A 49 -16.70 8.22 -18.18
CA LEU A 49 -16.15 7.92 -19.50
C LEU A 49 -16.73 6.64 -20.09
N LEU A 50 -16.88 5.56 -19.32
CA LEU A 50 -17.43 4.29 -19.81
C LEU A 50 -18.96 4.19 -19.70
N THR A 51 -19.60 5.06 -18.93
CA THR A 51 -21.08 5.16 -18.90
C THR A 51 -21.69 5.32 -20.30
N PRO A 52 -21.24 6.22 -21.19
CA PRO A 52 -21.79 6.31 -22.55
C PRO A 52 -21.52 5.06 -23.39
N TYR A 53 -20.34 4.42 -23.27
CA TYR A 53 -19.98 3.28 -24.13
C TYR A 53 -20.69 1.99 -23.77
N ILE A 54 -21.02 1.78 -22.48
CA ILE A 54 -21.63 0.53 -22.01
C ILE A 54 -23.07 0.74 -21.50
N GLY A 55 -23.70 1.86 -21.85
CA GLY A 55 -25.09 2.20 -21.49
C GLY A 55 -26.10 1.11 -21.84
N GLY A 56 -25.89 0.41 -22.95
CA GLY A 56 -26.81 -0.61 -23.47
C GLY A 56 -26.54 -2.04 -23.03
N PHE A 57 -25.49 -2.33 -22.24
CA PHE A 57 -25.15 -3.69 -21.84
C PHE A 57 -25.57 -4.02 -20.39
N PRO A 58 -25.79 -5.31 -20.07
CA PRO A 58 -26.05 -5.76 -18.71
C PRO A 58 -24.88 -5.39 -17.78
N LEU A 59 -25.22 -5.02 -16.55
CA LEU A 59 -24.29 -4.73 -15.45
C LEU A 59 -23.06 -5.67 -15.39
N PRO A 60 -23.19 -7.01 -15.43
CA PRO A 60 -22.02 -7.90 -15.32
C PRO A 60 -20.99 -7.73 -16.45
N ILE A 61 -21.41 -7.53 -17.70
CA ILE A 61 -20.48 -7.29 -18.82
C ILE A 61 -19.78 -5.95 -18.67
N ARG A 62 -20.51 -4.93 -18.21
CA ARG A 62 -19.98 -3.60 -17.93
C ARG A 62 -18.89 -3.61 -16.89
N LEU A 63 -19.12 -4.37 -15.81
CA LEU A 63 -18.09 -4.57 -14.79
C LEU A 63 -16.90 -5.35 -15.33
N LEU A 64 -17.10 -6.39 -16.15
CA LEU A 64 -15.99 -7.17 -16.70
C LEU A 64 -15.05 -6.31 -17.56
N VAL A 65 -15.61 -5.50 -18.46
CA VAL A 65 -14.84 -4.59 -19.31
C VAL A 65 -14.16 -3.51 -18.47
N MET A 66 -14.87 -2.95 -17.48
CA MET A 66 -14.32 -1.99 -16.53
C MET A 66 -13.11 -2.54 -15.80
N THR A 67 -13.19 -3.74 -15.22
CA THR A 67 -12.10 -4.31 -14.42
C THR A 67 -10.90 -4.65 -15.30
N ILE A 68 -11.13 -5.20 -16.49
CA ILE A 68 -10.06 -5.49 -17.47
C ILE A 68 -9.27 -4.23 -17.84
N ILE A 69 -9.90 -3.05 -17.88
CA ILE A 69 -9.22 -1.80 -18.21
C ILE A 69 -8.63 -1.13 -16.95
N ILE A 70 -9.41 -1.05 -15.87
CA ILE A 70 -9.02 -0.37 -14.62
C ILE A 70 -7.83 -1.08 -13.97
N VAL A 71 -7.81 -2.40 -13.91
CA VAL A 71 -6.76 -3.19 -13.23
C VAL A 71 -5.36 -2.95 -13.81
N PRO A 72 -5.12 -3.06 -15.13
CA PRO A 72 -3.79 -2.80 -15.69
C PRO A 72 -3.38 -1.33 -15.55
N ILE A 73 -4.33 -0.40 -15.66
CA ILE A 73 -4.06 1.02 -15.46
C ILE A 73 -3.67 1.30 -14.00
N MET A 74 -4.39 0.69 -13.04
CA MET A 74 -4.05 0.70 -11.62
C MET A 74 -2.65 0.16 -11.37
N SER A 75 -2.31 -0.99 -11.96
CA SER A 75 -0.98 -1.60 -11.83
C SER A 75 0.12 -0.66 -12.34
N PHE A 76 -0.12 0.00 -13.48
CA PHE A 76 0.82 0.97 -14.06
C PHE A 76 0.98 2.23 -13.19
N ILE A 77 -0.13 2.77 -12.67
CA ILE A 77 -0.13 3.93 -11.77
C ILE A 77 0.60 3.57 -10.48
N LEU A 78 0.31 2.43 -9.86
CA LEU A 78 1.01 1.98 -8.65
C LEU A 78 2.51 1.84 -8.88
N GLY A 79 2.93 1.24 -10.00
CA GLY A 79 4.36 1.12 -10.34
C GLY A 79 5.01 2.50 -10.55
N SER A 80 4.32 3.42 -11.20
CA SER A 80 4.79 4.79 -11.44
C SER A 80 4.88 5.61 -10.15
N LEU A 81 3.89 5.46 -9.27
CA LEU A 81 3.84 6.13 -7.97
C LEU A 81 4.88 5.54 -7.01
N GLN A 82 5.07 4.22 -6.98
CA GLN A 82 6.17 3.61 -6.24
C GLN A 82 7.52 4.15 -6.70
N LYS A 83 7.77 4.27 -8.01
CA LYS A 83 9.00 4.87 -8.56
C LYS A 83 9.17 6.34 -8.14
N ARG A 84 8.11 7.16 -8.26
CA ARG A 84 8.13 8.58 -7.86
C ARG A 84 8.34 8.76 -6.36
N PHE A 85 7.75 7.91 -5.53
CA PHE A 85 7.88 7.98 -4.07
C PHE A 85 9.18 7.35 -3.56
N PHE A 86 9.79 6.42 -4.29
CA PHE A 86 11.14 5.93 -3.99
C PHE A 86 12.16 7.07 -4.07
N PHE A 87 11.98 7.98 -5.04
CA PHE A 87 12.78 9.20 -5.15
C PHE A 87 12.55 10.16 -3.97
N TRP A 88 11.33 10.23 -3.44
CA TRP A 88 10.98 11.03 -2.26
C TRP A 88 11.38 10.40 -0.91
N LEU A 89 11.57 9.08 -0.85
CA LEU A 89 12.09 8.39 0.34
C LEU A 89 13.61 8.40 0.42
N ARG A 90 14.29 8.62 -0.72
CA ARG A 90 15.76 8.65 -0.84
C ARG A 90 16.35 10.06 -0.62
N LYS A 91 15.53 11.10 -0.63
CA LYS A 91 15.93 12.48 -0.33
C LYS A 91 15.36 12.89 1.03
#